data_AF-A0A317HAG6-F1
#
_entry.id   AF-A0A317HAG6-F1
#
_cell.length_a   1.000
_cell.length_b   1.000
_cell.length_c   1.000
_cell.angle_alpha   90.00
_cell.angle_beta   90.00
_cell.angle_gamma   90.00
#
_symmetry.space_group_name_H-M   'P 1'
#
loop_
_entity.id
_entity.type
_entity.pdbx_description
1 polymer ?
#
loop_
_entity_poly.entity_id
_entity_poly.type
_entity_poly.pdbx_seq_one_letter_code
_entity_poly.pdbx_strand_id
1 'polypeptide(L)'
;MQPTFEEIQAAQGTRLRQDVNPWDTYSAEMDFDPDITPELQRQIDEYAQHTHENSSNQNKEELARWKEENESVAKEYQWVTPEEYRDEGARVGRPIHSSEFIRMLKAAGVRCWYRTHLQAGKITLVIQRANFEPEVGCWVQLGFMPELSIMRFDEHDVPLDEKFRGWRTCLLQLILKSAISERKADEVFGRPKQTEQFHRYNSTLQSFRNAGNRLGGE
;
A
#
# COMPACT_ATOMS: atom_id res chain seq x y z
N MET A 1 -24.76 -52.30 33.57
CA MET A 1 -25.21 -51.04 34.19
C MET A 1 -24.42 -49.94 33.52
N GLN A 2 -25.08 -49.07 32.74
CA GLN A 2 -24.37 -47.96 32.11
C GLN A 2 -24.20 -46.84 33.16
N PRO A 3 -23.00 -46.24 33.28
CA PRO A 3 -22.79 -45.13 34.19
C PRO A 3 -23.67 -43.95 33.81
N THR A 4 -24.18 -43.25 34.82
CA THR A 4 -25.05 -42.10 34.66
C THR A 4 -24.29 -40.88 34.14
N PHE A 5 -24.99 -39.94 33.49
CA PHE A 5 -24.39 -38.73 32.91
C PHE A 5 -23.57 -37.93 33.94
N GLU A 6 -24.03 -37.90 35.19
CA GLU A 6 -23.36 -37.21 36.31
C GLU A 6 -22.05 -37.91 36.72
N GLU A 7 -22.01 -39.24 36.68
CA GLU A 7 -20.79 -40.02 36.97
C GLU A 7 -19.72 -39.85 35.88
N ILE A 8 -20.15 -39.68 34.62
CA ILE A 8 -19.24 -39.39 33.49
C ILE A 8 -18.66 -37.97 33.61
N GLN A 9 -19.45 -37.01 34.08
CA GLN A 9 -19.03 -35.62 34.27
C GLN A 9 -18.03 -35.46 35.43
N ALA A 10 -18.15 -36.26 36.49
CA ALA A 10 -17.20 -36.28 37.60
C ALA A 10 -15.85 -36.93 37.24
N ALA A 11 -15.85 -37.92 36.34
CA ALA A 11 -14.64 -38.63 35.91
C ALA A 11 -13.81 -37.84 34.86
N GLN A 12 -14.45 -36.95 34.09
CA GLN A 12 -13.77 -36.09 33.11
C GLN A 12 -13.29 -34.81 33.80
N GLY A 13 -12.15 -34.88 34.49
CA GLY A 13 -11.57 -33.80 35.30
C GLY A 13 -11.54 -32.43 34.62
N THR A 14 -11.78 -31.39 35.45
CA THR A 14 -11.70 -29.91 35.31
C THR A 14 -12.04 -29.20 34.00
N ARG A 15 -12.03 -29.85 32.83
CA ARG A 15 -12.30 -29.28 31.51
C ARG A 15 -13.74 -28.84 31.29
N LEU A 16 -14.69 -29.32 32.11
CA LEU A 16 -16.12 -28.99 32.03
C LEU A 16 -16.62 -28.08 33.16
N ARG A 17 -15.74 -27.63 34.09
CA ARG A 17 -16.13 -26.61 35.07
C ARG A 17 -16.05 -25.24 34.40
N GLN A 18 -17.22 -24.73 33.99
CA GLN A 18 -17.34 -23.39 33.37
C GLN A 18 -17.26 -22.23 34.37
N ASP A 19 -17.30 -22.50 35.68
CA ASP A 19 -17.42 -21.46 36.71
C ASP A 19 -16.11 -21.02 37.36
N VAL A 20 -14.97 -21.64 37.02
CA VAL A 20 -13.67 -21.21 37.55
C VAL A 20 -12.66 -21.28 36.43
N ASN A 21 -12.29 -20.14 35.88
CA ASN A 21 -11.21 -20.15 34.92
C ASN A 21 -9.90 -20.49 35.64
N PRO A 22 -8.99 -21.28 35.04
CA PRO A 22 -7.73 -21.67 35.67
C PRO A 22 -6.83 -20.51 36.09
N TRP A 23 -7.06 -19.31 35.57
CA TRP A 23 -6.33 -18.08 35.90
C TRP A 23 -6.98 -17.24 37.00
N ASP A 24 -8.21 -17.53 37.40
CA ASP A 24 -8.86 -16.83 38.51
C ASP A 24 -8.18 -17.16 39.86
N THR A 25 -7.52 -18.31 39.96
CA THR A 25 -6.66 -18.65 41.11
C THR A 25 -5.25 -18.08 41.00
N TYR A 26 -4.80 -17.64 39.82
CA TYR A 26 -3.43 -17.16 39.61
C TYR A 26 -3.17 -15.86 40.37
N SER A 27 -4.15 -14.96 40.43
CA SER A 27 -4.06 -13.74 41.23
C SER A 27 -4.05 -14.05 42.73
N ALA A 28 -4.88 -14.99 43.19
CA ALA A 28 -4.94 -15.40 44.59
C ALA A 28 -3.70 -16.19 45.04
N GLU A 29 -3.03 -16.91 44.14
CA GLU A 29 -1.76 -17.61 44.39
C GLU A 29 -0.55 -16.66 44.38
N MET A 30 -0.62 -15.54 43.64
CA MET A 30 0.41 -14.49 43.63
C MET A 30 0.29 -13.54 44.83
N ASP A 31 -0.92 -13.33 45.36
CA ASP A 31 -1.17 -12.39 46.46
C ASP A 31 -0.83 -12.96 47.86
N PHE A 32 -0.48 -14.24 47.97
CA PHE A 32 -0.23 -14.88 49.26
C PHE A 32 0.93 -15.88 49.22
N ASP A 33 2.15 -15.36 49.13
CA ASP A 33 3.32 -16.10 49.61
C ASP A 33 3.52 -15.76 51.10
N PRO A 34 3.19 -16.67 52.04
CA PRO A 34 3.20 -16.40 53.47
C PRO A 34 4.59 -16.09 54.06
N ASP A 35 5.66 -16.20 53.26
CA ASP A 35 7.04 -15.90 53.66
C ASP A 35 7.60 -14.60 53.06
N ILE A 36 6.79 -13.75 52.40
CA ILE A 36 7.23 -12.40 52.02
C ILE A 36 7.38 -11.52 53.27
N THR A 37 8.60 -11.50 53.77
CA THR A 37 9.01 -10.56 54.81
C THR A 37 8.88 -9.11 54.30
N PRO A 38 8.58 -8.14 55.18
CA PRO A 38 8.48 -6.72 54.79
C PRO A 38 9.76 -6.18 54.13
N GLU A 39 10.89 -6.83 54.43
CA GLU A 39 12.20 -6.52 53.85
C GLU A 39 12.33 -7.05 52.41
N LEU A 40 11.77 -8.23 52.12
CA LEU A 40 11.71 -8.79 50.77
C LEU A 40 10.76 -7.98 49.88
N GLN A 41 9.61 -7.55 50.41
CA GLN A 41 8.70 -6.65 49.67
C GLN A 41 9.39 -5.34 49.31
N ARG A 42 10.15 -4.75 50.25
CA ARG A 42 10.92 -3.53 49.99
C ARG A 42 11.99 -3.74 48.93
N GLN A 43 12.67 -4.89 48.93
CA GLN A 43 13.65 -5.25 47.90
C GLN A 43 13.01 -5.49 46.53
N ILE A 44 11.82 -6.09 46.48
CA ILE A 44 11.04 -6.26 45.25
C ILE A 44 10.62 -4.90 44.70
N ASP A 45 10.12 -4.00 45.54
CA ASP A 45 9.71 -2.66 45.15
C ASP A 45 10.91 -1.81 44.67
N GLU A 46 12.06 -1.90 45.37
CA GLU A 46 13.32 -1.25 44.98
C GLU A 46 13.87 -1.83 43.65
N TYR A 47 13.83 -3.15 43.47
CA TYR A 47 14.21 -3.80 42.22
C TYR A 47 13.26 -3.43 41.07
N ALA A 48 11.95 -3.39 41.29
CA ALA A 48 10.96 -3.01 40.29
C ALA A 48 11.15 -1.56 39.82
N GLN A 49 11.46 -0.64 40.75
CA GLN A 49 11.80 0.75 40.42
C GLN A 49 13.05 0.84 39.53
N HIS A 50 14.07 0.02 39.80
CA HIS A 50 15.30 0.01 39.00
C HIS A 50 15.20 -0.75 37.67
N THR A 51 14.26 -1.69 37.53
CA THR A 51 14.08 -2.50 36.31
C THR A 51 13.49 -1.69 35.16
N HIS A 52 12.70 -0.66 35.45
CA HIS A 52 12.07 0.20 34.43
C HIS A 52 12.95 1.36 33.96
N GLU A 53 13.90 1.84 34.78
CA GLU A 53 14.77 2.97 34.41
C GLU A 53 16.03 2.56 33.63
N ASN A 54 16.51 1.32 33.80
CA ASN A 54 17.72 0.82 33.15
C ASN A 54 17.42 -0.16 32.01
N SER A 55 16.78 0.32 30.94
CA SER A 55 17.09 -0.31 29.65
C SER A 55 18.58 0.00 29.40
N SER A 56 19.45 -1.01 29.53
CA SER A 56 20.90 -0.89 29.28
C SER A 56 21.16 -0.03 28.04
N ASN A 57 22.20 0.81 28.05
CA ASN A 57 22.57 1.58 26.85
C ASN A 57 22.70 0.67 25.62
N GLN A 58 23.13 -0.58 25.83
CA GLN A 58 23.15 -1.62 24.80
C GLN A 58 21.76 -1.92 24.22
N ASN A 59 20.70 -1.98 25.04
CA ASN A 59 19.33 -2.19 24.55
C ASN A 59 18.81 -0.96 23.78
N LYS A 60 19.22 0.25 24.16
CA LYS A 60 18.86 1.48 23.43
C LYS A 60 19.61 1.58 22.11
N GLU A 61 20.90 1.22 22.09
CA GLU A 61 21.73 1.15 20.89
C GLU A 61 21.25 0.08 19.93
N GLU A 62 20.89 -1.11 20.44
CA GLU A 62 20.25 -2.16 19.63
C GLU A 62 18.91 -1.65 19.09
N LEU A 63 18.03 -1.08 19.92
CA LEU A 63 16.75 -0.53 19.44
C LEU A 63 16.94 0.55 18.36
N ALA A 64 17.99 1.39 18.48
CA ALA A 64 18.36 2.35 17.46
C ALA A 64 18.87 1.68 16.17
N ARG A 65 19.71 0.64 16.28
CA ARG A 65 20.17 -0.16 15.13
C ARG A 65 19.01 -0.83 14.41
N TRP A 66 18.10 -1.45 15.15
CA TRP A 66 16.89 -2.07 14.62
C TRP A 66 15.95 -1.03 13.98
N LYS A 67 15.86 0.19 14.53
CA LYS A 67 15.13 1.29 13.89
C LYS A 67 15.77 1.71 12.58
N GLU A 68 17.09 1.87 12.53
CA GLU A 68 17.81 2.25 11.31
C GLU A 68 17.72 1.15 10.23
N GLU A 69 17.85 -0.12 10.62
CA GLU A 69 17.61 -1.27 9.75
C GLU A 69 16.17 -1.25 9.23
N ASN A 70 15.16 -1.05 10.08
CA ASN A 70 13.77 -0.95 9.65
C ASN A 70 13.49 0.27 8.76
N GLU A 71 14.11 1.42 9.03
CA GLU A 71 13.98 2.62 8.21
C GLU A 71 14.65 2.45 6.84
N SER A 72 15.81 1.81 6.77
CA SER A 72 16.47 1.50 5.50
C SER A 72 15.65 0.52 4.67
N VAL A 73 15.13 -0.54 5.30
CA VAL A 73 14.24 -1.51 4.66
C VAL A 73 12.92 -0.85 4.24
N ALA A 74 12.35 0.06 5.04
CA ALA A 74 11.17 0.82 4.67
C ALA A 74 11.41 1.75 3.47
N LYS A 75 12.59 2.37 3.36
CA LYS A 75 12.99 3.13 2.16
C LYS A 75 13.09 2.24 0.92
N GLU A 76 13.56 1.01 1.05
CA GLU A 76 13.59 0.04 -0.06
C GLU A 76 12.19 -0.42 -0.48
N TYR A 77 11.25 -0.54 0.47
CA TYR A 77 9.84 -0.82 0.19
C TYR A 77 9.02 0.41 -0.20
N GLN A 78 9.58 1.62 -0.17
CA GLN A 78 8.93 2.82 -0.69
C GLN A 78 9.00 2.82 -2.23
N TRP A 79 8.05 2.11 -2.86
CA TRP A 79 7.83 2.12 -4.31
C TRP A 79 7.39 3.49 -4.84
N VAL A 80 7.09 4.43 -3.93
CA VAL A 80 6.58 5.77 -4.15
C VAL A 80 7.27 6.69 -3.15
N THR A 81 7.99 7.73 -3.61
CA THR A 81 8.51 8.78 -2.74
C THR A 81 7.34 9.63 -2.23
N PRO A 82 7.07 9.67 -0.91
CA PRO A 82 5.91 10.38 -0.37
C PRO A 82 5.90 11.87 -0.74
N GLU A 83 7.08 12.48 -0.87
CA GLU A 83 7.25 13.90 -1.22
C GLU A 83 6.68 14.24 -2.61
N GLU A 84 6.80 13.35 -3.60
CA GLU A 84 6.25 13.57 -4.96
C GLU A 84 4.71 13.49 -4.99
N TYR A 85 4.09 12.89 -3.98
CA TYR A 85 2.65 12.64 -3.89
C TYR A 85 1.95 13.44 -2.79
N ARG A 86 2.71 14.19 -1.98
CA ARG A 86 2.22 15.03 -0.88
C ARG A 86 1.29 16.14 -1.35
N ASP A 87 1.54 16.70 -2.53
CA ASP A 87 0.68 17.75 -3.12
C ASP A 87 -0.38 17.16 -4.05
N GLU A 88 -1.54 16.81 -3.49
CA GLU A 88 -2.70 16.35 -4.28
C GLU A 88 -3.14 17.40 -5.31
N GLY A 89 -3.06 18.70 -4.97
CA GLY A 89 -3.56 19.81 -5.79
C GLY A 89 -2.76 19.97 -7.08
N ALA A 90 -1.43 19.93 -7.00
CA ALA A 90 -0.58 19.99 -8.18
C ALA A 90 -0.78 18.79 -9.13
N ARG A 91 -1.20 17.63 -8.60
CA ARG A 91 -1.43 16.40 -9.37
C ARG A 91 -2.76 16.36 -10.11
N VAL A 92 -3.78 17.09 -9.63
CA VAL A 92 -5.06 17.24 -10.34
C VAL A 92 -4.83 17.85 -11.71
N GLY A 93 -4.00 18.89 -11.80
CA GLY A 93 -3.59 19.51 -13.05
C GLY A 93 -4.79 19.87 -13.94
N ARG A 94 -4.77 19.44 -15.21
CA ARG A 94 -5.93 19.51 -16.11
C ARG A 94 -6.79 18.25 -15.98
N PRO A 95 -7.97 18.29 -15.31
CA PRO A 95 -8.85 17.13 -15.29
C PRO A 95 -9.48 16.88 -16.67
N ILE A 96 -9.60 15.60 -17.04
CA ILE A 96 -10.23 15.16 -18.30
C ILE A 96 -11.24 14.06 -17.97
N HIS A 97 -12.40 14.09 -18.61
CA HIS A 97 -13.39 13.02 -18.47
C HIS A 97 -12.98 11.78 -19.30
N SER A 98 -13.27 10.58 -18.84
CA SER A 98 -12.88 9.34 -19.54
C SER A 98 -13.41 9.26 -20.99
N SER A 99 -14.63 9.76 -21.25
CA SER A 99 -15.17 9.87 -22.61
C SER A 99 -14.38 10.81 -23.52
N GLU A 100 -13.83 11.88 -22.96
CA GLU A 100 -12.99 12.82 -23.68
C GLU A 100 -11.60 12.22 -23.93
N PHE A 101 -11.06 11.50 -22.94
CA PHE A 101 -9.79 10.79 -23.06
C PHE A 101 -9.81 9.78 -24.23
N ILE A 102 -10.84 8.94 -24.33
CA ILE A 102 -10.95 8.00 -25.47
C ILE A 102 -11.16 8.71 -26.80
N ARG A 103 -11.90 9.83 -26.82
CA ARG A 103 -12.09 10.63 -28.03
C ARG A 103 -10.74 11.18 -28.54
N MET A 104 -9.92 11.70 -27.64
CA MET A 104 -8.58 12.19 -27.94
C MET A 104 -7.66 11.06 -28.43
N LEU A 105 -7.70 9.89 -27.80
CA LEU A 105 -6.93 8.71 -28.26
C LEU A 105 -7.32 8.27 -29.68
N LYS A 106 -8.62 8.25 -29.98
CA LYS A 106 -9.10 7.94 -31.34
C LYS A 106 -8.65 8.98 -32.35
N ALA A 107 -8.69 10.27 -31.99
CA ALA A 107 -8.18 11.35 -32.83
C ALA A 107 -6.65 11.25 -33.07
N ALA A 108 -5.91 10.66 -32.13
CA ALA A 108 -4.49 10.35 -32.29
C ALA A 108 -4.22 9.14 -33.21
N GLY A 109 -5.26 8.44 -33.68
CA GLY A 109 -5.13 7.26 -34.54
C GLY A 109 -5.15 5.92 -33.78
N VAL A 110 -5.37 5.93 -32.46
CA VAL A 110 -5.40 4.69 -31.65
C VAL A 110 -6.77 4.03 -31.75
N ARG A 111 -6.82 2.81 -32.29
CA ARG A 111 -8.04 1.98 -32.27
C ARG A 111 -8.27 1.44 -30.86
N CYS A 112 -9.26 1.99 -30.16
CA CYS A 112 -9.53 1.64 -28.78
C CYS A 112 -11.02 1.72 -28.41
N TRP A 113 -11.42 0.95 -27.41
CA TRP A 113 -12.76 0.96 -26.82
C TRP A 113 -12.72 0.62 -25.33
N TYR A 114 -13.79 0.94 -24.63
CA TYR A 114 -13.96 0.57 -23.24
C TYR A 114 -14.70 -0.75 -23.09
N ARG A 115 -14.28 -1.54 -22.11
CA ARG A 115 -14.99 -2.71 -21.60
C ARG A 115 -15.26 -2.51 -20.12
N THR A 116 -16.36 -3.09 -19.63
CA THR A 116 -16.68 -3.13 -18.21
C THR A 116 -15.55 -3.79 -17.43
N HIS A 117 -15.10 -3.12 -16.37
CA HIS A 117 -14.15 -3.68 -15.40
C HIS A 117 -14.93 -4.35 -14.26
N LEU A 118 -14.31 -5.32 -13.57
CA LEU A 118 -14.95 -6.05 -12.47
C LEU A 118 -15.21 -5.16 -11.24
N GLN A 119 -14.34 -4.18 -11.02
CA GLN A 119 -14.46 -3.22 -9.92
C GLN A 119 -15.23 -1.97 -10.35
N ALA A 120 -16.14 -1.51 -9.48
CA ALA A 120 -16.89 -0.28 -9.67
C ALA A 120 -15.97 0.95 -9.79
N GLY A 121 -16.39 1.94 -10.57
CA GLY A 121 -15.61 3.17 -10.80
C GLY A 121 -14.41 3.00 -11.74
N LYS A 122 -14.16 1.80 -12.26
CA LYS A 122 -13.08 1.51 -13.22
C LYS A 122 -13.67 1.00 -14.54
N ILE A 123 -12.96 1.25 -15.62
CA ILE A 123 -13.24 0.72 -16.96
C ILE A 123 -11.93 0.24 -17.59
N THR A 124 -12.00 -0.82 -18.39
CA THR A 124 -10.83 -1.37 -19.06
C THR A 124 -10.70 -0.74 -20.44
N LEU A 125 -9.56 -0.11 -20.72
CA LEU A 125 -9.21 0.36 -22.06
C LEU A 125 -8.58 -0.79 -22.83
N VAL A 126 -9.27 -1.21 -23.89
CA VAL A 126 -8.77 -2.19 -24.85
C VAL A 126 -8.22 -1.43 -26.05
N ILE A 127 -7.04 -1.84 -26.49
CA ILE A 127 -6.37 -1.28 -27.66
C ILE A 127 -6.18 -2.37 -28.71
N GLN A 128 -6.30 -2.00 -29.97
CA GLN A 128 -6.04 -2.89 -31.09
C GLN A 128 -4.99 -2.25 -31.99
N ARG A 129 -3.79 -2.84 -32.01
CA ARG A 129 -2.72 -2.41 -32.91
C ARG A 129 -2.92 -3.10 -34.24
N ALA A 130 -3.15 -2.35 -35.32
CA ALA A 130 -3.26 -2.85 -36.70
C ALA A 130 -3.85 -4.27 -36.82
N ASN A 131 -3.01 -5.26 -37.15
CA ASN A 131 -3.37 -6.67 -37.40
C ASN A 131 -3.14 -7.59 -36.17
N PHE A 132 -2.88 -7.02 -35.00
CA PHE A 132 -2.74 -7.78 -33.76
C PHE A 132 -4.09 -7.96 -33.07
N GLU A 133 -4.17 -9.03 -32.29
CA GLU A 133 -5.30 -9.28 -31.40
C GLU A 133 -5.49 -8.12 -30.42
N PRO A 134 -6.73 -7.79 -30.06
CA PRO A 134 -7.01 -6.76 -29.06
C PRO A 134 -6.35 -7.11 -27.72
N GLU A 135 -5.58 -6.17 -27.18
CA GLU A 135 -4.90 -6.32 -25.91
C GLU A 135 -5.41 -5.32 -24.89
N VAL A 136 -5.29 -5.67 -23.61
CA VAL A 136 -5.57 -4.72 -22.53
C VAL A 136 -4.46 -3.68 -22.49
N GLY A 137 -4.83 -2.43 -22.80
CA GLY A 137 -3.93 -1.30 -22.70
C GLY A 137 -3.69 -0.96 -21.24
N CYS A 138 -4.75 -0.52 -20.55
CA CYS A 138 -4.73 -0.22 -19.12
C CYS A 138 -6.16 -0.17 -18.58
N TRP A 139 -6.30 -0.08 -17.26
CA TRP A 139 -7.56 0.36 -16.66
C TRP A 139 -7.57 1.89 -16.54
N VAL A 140 -8.77 2.45 -16.60
CA VAL A 140 -9.07 3.89 -16.62
C VAL A 140 -10.13 4.15 -15.57
N GLN A 141 -10.10 5.32 -14.95
CA GLN A 141 -11.15 5.73 -14.01
C GLN A 141 -12.40 6.18 -14.77
N LEU A 142 -13.57 5.73 -14.32
CA LEU A 142 -14.85 6.18 -14.83
C LEU A 142 -15.12 7.60 -14.33
N GLY A 143 -15.50 8.50 -15.23
CA GLY A 143 -15.81 9.89 -14.87
C GLY A 143 -14.63 10.83 -15.11
N PHE A 144 -14.50 11.85 -14.27
CA PHE A 144 -13.38 12.79 -14.31
C PHE A 144 -12.09 12.15 -13.77
N MET A 145 -11.01 12.37 -14.49
CA MET A 145 -9.68 11.87 -14.17
C MET A 145 -8.74 13.06 -13.94
N PRO A 146 -7.94 13.09 -12.86
CA PRO A 146 -6.86 14.05 -12.71
C PRO A 146 -5.77 13.83 -13.77
N GLU A 147 -4.83 14.77 -13.86
CA GLU A 147 -3.69 14.67 -14.77
C GLU A 147 -2.73 13.55 -14.37
N LEU A 148 -2.31 13.52 -13.11
CA LEU A 148 -1.48 12.47 -12.52
C LEU A 148 -2.28 11.63 -11.53
N SER A 149 -1.89 10.36 -11.33
CA SER A 149 -2.54 9.50 -10.33
C SER A 149 -2.32 10.05 -8.92
N ILE A 150 -3.35 9.97 -8.09
CA ILE A 150 -3.34 10.38 -6.68
C ILE A 150 -3.44 9.11 -5.84
N MET A 151 -2.47 8.93 -4.94
CA MET A 151 -2.41 7.80 -4.02
C MET A 151 -3.06 8.19 -2.69
N ARG A 152 -3.63 7.21 -1.97
CA ARG A 152 -3.89 7.32 -0.54
C ARG A 152 -2.66 6.83 0.20
N PHE A 153 -2.37 7.49 1.31
CA PHE A 153 -1.32 7.10 2.24
C PHE A 153 -1.96 6.77 3.58
N ASP A 154 -1.35 5.85 4.32
CA ASP A 154 -1.69 5.62 5.72
C ASP A 154 -1.02 6.67 6.64
N GLU A 155 -1.16 6.51 7.95
CA GLU A 155 -0.57 7.40 8.96
C GLU A 155 0.97 7.39 8.96
N HIS A 156 1.60 6.44 8.25
CA HIS A 156 3.03 6.25 8.16
C HIS A 156 3.59 6.59 6.76
N ASP A 157 2.84 7.35 5.96
CA ASP A 157 3.20 7.73 4.59
C ASP A 157 3.45 6.53 3.65
N VAL A 158 2.86 5.37 3.96
CA VAL A 158 2.91 4.17 3.10
C VAL A 158 1.75 4.23 2.10
N PRO A 159 2.01 4.10 0.79
CA PRO A 159 0.95 4.11 -0.21
C PRO A 159 0.02 2.90 -0.05
N LEU A 160 -1.26 3.15 0.17
CA LEU A 160 -2.30 2.11 0.31
C LEU A 160 -2.88 1.74 -1.06
N ASP A 161 -3.60 2.67 -1.68
CA ASP A 161 -4.29 2.47 -2.95
C ASP A 161 -4.33 3.74 -3.80
N GLU A 162 -4.63 3.59 -5.09
CA GLU A 162 -4.88 4.73 -5.97
C GLU A 162 -6.26 5.32 -5.68
N LYS A 163 -6.32 6.48 -4.99
CA LYS A 163 -7.54 7.27 -4.77
C LYS A 163 -8.20 7.63 -6.10
N PHE A 164 -7.39 8.17 -7.02
CA PHE A 164 -7.81 8.54 -8.36
C PHE A 164 -6.75 8.22 -9.41
N ARG A 165 -7.19 7.71 -10.55
CA ARG A 165 -6.32 7.38 -11.69
C ARG A 165 -6.08 8.59 -12.58
N GLY A 166 -4.82 8.94 -12.79
CA GLY A 166 -4.45 10.02 -13.70
C GLY A 166 -4.52 9.62 -15.17
N TRP A 167 -4.99 10.52 -16.04
CA TRP A 167 -5.02 10.25 -17.48
C TRP A 167 -3.64 10.19 -18.10
N ARG A 168 -2.64 10.93 -17.58
CA ARG A 168 -1.24 10.77 -18.02
C ARG A 168 -0.65 9.43 -17.60
N THR A 169 -1.05 8.89 -16.45
CA THR A 169 -0.61 7.54 -16.05
C THR A 169 -1.13 6.49 -17.04
N CYS A 170 -2.37 6.62 -17.51
CA CYS A 170 -2.90 5.77 -18.59
C CYS A 170 -2.14 5.99 -19.91
N LEU A 171 -1.87 7.25 -20.28
CA LEU A 171 -1.11 7.59 -21.49
C LEU A 171 0.31 7.01 -21.47
N LEU A 172 1.01 7.07 -20.32
CA LEU A 172 2.33 6.47 -20.14
C LEU A 172 2.31 4.98 -20.45
N GLN A 173 1.32 4.25 -19.92
CA GLN A 173 1.20 2.81 -20.19
C GLN A 173 0.98 2.51 -21.68
N LEU A 174 0.24 3.36 -22.39
CA LEU A 174 0.05 3.23 -23.82
C LEU A 174 1.33 3.51 -24.62
N ILE A 175 2.13 4.50 -24.20
CA ILE A 175 3.44 4.80 -24.81
C ILE A 175 4.40 3.61 -24.60
N LEU A 176 4.50 3.11 -23.37
CA LEU A 176 5.35 1.96 -23.03
C LEU A 176 4.93 0.68 -23.77
N LYS A 177 3.63 0.52 -24.05
CA LYS A 177 3.09 -0.58 -24.87
C LYS A 177 3.21 -0.34 -26.38
N SER A 178 3.82 0.77 -26.79
CA SER A 178 3.95 1.10 -28.20
C SER A 178 2.58 1.18 -28.92
N ALA A 179 1.57 1.70 -28.23
CA ALA A 179 0.22 1.91 -28.79
C ALA A 179 0.06 3.31 -29.39
N ILE A 180 0.81 4.27 -28.87
CA ILE A 180 0.90 5.66 -29.34
C ILE A 180 2.36 6.10 -29.19
N SER A 181 2.87 6.89 -30.14
CA SER A 181 4.20 7.47 -30.01
C SER A 181 4.19 8.67 -29.07
N GLU A 182 5.33 8.94 -28.43
CA GLU A 182 5.47 10.09 -27.54
C GLU A 182 5.21 11.42 -28.26
N ARG A 183 5.73 11.58 -29.49
CA ARG A 183 5.46 12.76 -30.32
C ARG A 183 3.96 12.99 -30.51
N LYS A 184 3.20 11.94 -30.83
CA LYS A 184 1.76 12.05 -31.05
C LYS A 184 1.00 12.31 -29.75
N ALA A 185 1.45 11.71 -28.66
CA ALA A 185 0.93 11.98 -27.33
C ALA A 185 1.10 13.47 -26.96
N ASP A 186 2.27 14.05 -27.20
CA ASP A 186 2.55 15.47 -26.94
C ASP A 186 1.70 16.40 -27.82
N GLU A 187 1.49 16.07 -29.10
CA GLU A 187 0.64 16.86 -30.00
C GLU A 187 -0.82 16.92 -29.53
N VAL A 188 -1.37 15.79 -29.06
CA VAL A 188 -2.80 15.66 -28.75
C VAL A 188 -3.10 16.03 -27.30
N PHE A 189 -2.26 15.60 -26.36
CA PHE A 189 -2.48 15.76 -24.92
C PHE A 189 -1.64 16.90 -24.31
N GLY A 190 -0.66 17.43 -25.05
CA GLY A 190 0.27 18.43 -24.57
C GLY A 190 1.44 17.82 -23.81
N ARG A 191 2.58 18.52 -23.86
CA ARG A 191 3.81 18.11 -23.17
C ARG A 191 3.61 18.01 -21.65
N PRO A 192 4.27 17.06 -20.98
CA PRO A 192 4.27 17.01 -19.52
C PRO A 192 4.99 18.22 -18.94
N LYS A 193 4.57 18.64 -17.74
CA LYS A 193 5.28 19.68 -16.98
C LYS A 193 6.63 19.13 -16.48
N GLN A 194 7.56 20.02 -16.16
CA GLN A 194 8.88 19.70 -15.62
C GLN A 194 8.97 19.96 -14.11
N THR A 195 7.85 19.85 -13.40
CA THR A 195 7.80 20.03 -11.94
C THR A 195 8.12 18.72 -11.22
N GLU A 196 8.41 18.79 -9.92
CA GLU A 196 8.75 17.62 -9.09
C GLU A 196 7.69 16.50 -9.16
N GLN A 197 6.41 16.85 -9.20
CA GLN A 197 5.31 15.87 -9.25
C GLN A 197 5.32 15.04 -10.55
N PHE A 198 5.89 15.60 -11.63
CA PHE A 198 6.04 14.95 -12.93
C PHE A 198 7.37 14.22 -13.07
N HIS A 199 8.28 14.33 -12.09
CA HIS A 199 9.62 13.76 -12.15
C HIS A 199 9.59 12.28 -12.50
N ARG A 200 8.79 11.46 -11.80
CA ARG A 200 8.62 10.03 -12.12
C ARG A 200 8.10 9.75 -13.53
N TYR A 201 7.14 10.53 -14.01
CA TYR A 201 6.61 10.37 -15.37
C TYR A 201 7.71 10.66 -16.40
N ASN A 202 8.41 11.78 -16.23
CA ASN A 202 9.48 12.21 -17.14
C ASN A 202 10.70 11.28 -17.09
N SER A 203 11.10 10.81 -15.91
CA SER A 203 12.21 9.87 -15.72
C SER A 203 11.91 8.50 -16.32
N THR A 204 10.65 8.04 -16.23
CA THR A 204 10.21 6.81 -16.88
C THR A 204 10.27 6.94 -18.40
N LEU A 205 9.77 8.05 -18.96
CA LEU A 205 9.88 8.31 -20.40
C LEU A 205 11.33 8.44 -20.86
N GLN A 206 12.18 9.13 -20.10
CA GLN A 206 13.60 9.24 -20.40
C GLN A 206 14.29 7.88 -20.41
N SER A 207 14.04 7.05 -19.39
CA SER A 207 14.52 5.67 -19.33
C SER A 207 14.05 4.86 -20.54
N PHE A 208 12.79 5.01 -20.93
CA PHE A 208 12.22 4.34 -22.10
C PHE A 208 12.86 4.79 -23.42
N ARG A 209 13.15 6.09 -23.58
CA ARG A 209 13.90 6.60 -24.75
C ARG A 209 15.31 6.01 -24.81
N ASN A 210 15.99 5.96 -23.67
CA ASN A 210 17.36 5.44 -23.55
C ASN A 210 17.43 3.93 -23.79
N ALA A 211 16.37 3.18 -23.46
CA ALA A 211 16.30 1.73 -23.65
C ALA A 211 16.12 1.28 -25.12
N GLY A 212 16.08 2.22 -26.08
CA GLY A 212 15.88 1.91 -27.50
C GLY A 212 14.40 1.69 -27.80
N ASN A 213 13.71 2.80 -28.07
CA ASN A 213 12.28 2.85 -28.32
C ASN A 213 11.86 1.85 -29.44
N ARG A 214 11.00 0.87 -29.13
CA ARG A 214 10.55 -0.17 -30.09
C ARG A 214 9.76 0.37 -31.29
N LEU A 215 9.36 1.65 -31.26
CA LEU A 215 8.65 2.35 -32.34
C LEU A 215 9.46 3.51 -32.96
N GLY A 216 10.77 3.58 -32.70
CA GLY A 216 11.64 4.64 -33.24
C GLY A 216 11.96 4.49 -34.72
N GLY A 217 10.94 4.29 -35.57
CA GLY A 217 11.06 4.20 -37.02
C GLY A 217 9.73 4.50 -37.67
N GLU A 218 9.44 5.80 -37.88
CA GLU A 218 8.66 6.41 -38.98
C GLU A 218 8.48 7.94 -38.75
#